data_AF-A0A9E1TM22-F1
#
_entry.id   AF-A0A9E1TM22-F1
#
_cell.length_a   1.000
_cell.length_b   1.000
_cell.length_c   1.000
_cell.angle_alpha   90.00
_cell.angle_beta   90.00
_cell.angle_gamma   90.00
#
_symmetry.space_group_name_H-M   'P 1'
#
loop_
_entity.id
_entity.type
_entity.pdbx_description
1 polymer ?
#
loop_
_entity_poly.entity_id
_entity_poly.type
_entity_poly.pdbx_seq_one_letter_code
_entity_poly.pdbx_strand_id
1 'polypeptide(L)' 'MSERLIVKGAREHNLRDVDLDLPRDQIICFTGISGSGKSSLAFDTIYAEGQRRYVESLSA' A
#
# COMPACT_ATOMS: atom_id res chain seq x y z
N MET A 1 5.80 -5.08 -18.02
CA MET A 1 5.58 -5.05 -16.55
C MET A 1 5.14 -3.65 -16.18
N SER A 2 4.18 -3.48 -15.26
CA SER A 2 3.87 -2.13 -14.73
C SER A 2 5.05 -1.67 -13.87
N GLU A 3 5.65 -0.54 -14.24
CA GLU A 3 6.76 0.10 -13.52
C GLU A 3 6.30 0.88 -12.28
N ARG A 4 4.99 0.94 -12.03
CA ARG A 4 4.37 1.69 -10.93
C ARG A 4 3.49 0.78 -10.06
N LEU A 5 3.48 1.05 -8.75
CA LEU A 5 2.50 0.57 -7.77
C LEU A 5 1.46 1.68 -7.58
N ILE A 6 0.23 1.40 -7.99
CA ILE A 6 -0.87 2.36 -7.93
C ILE A 6 -1.81 1.93 -6.81
N VAL A 7 -2.08 2.85 -5.87
CA VAL A 7 -3.09 2.70 -4.83
C VAL A 7 -4.18 3.73 -5.09
N LYS A 8 -5.43 3.30 -5.12
CA LYS A 8 -6.58 4.17 -5.35
C LYS A 8 -7.56 4.08 -4.19
N GLY A 9 -7.93 5.23 -3.64
CA GLY A 9 -8.92 5.37 -2.59
C GLY A 9 -8.67 4.57 -1.32
N ALA A 10 -7.43 4.55 -0.83
CA ALA A 10 -7.12 3.88 0.44
C ALA A 10 -7.84 4.57 1.60
N ARG A 11 -8.60 3.78 2.37
CA ARG A 11 -9.47 4.24 3.48
C ARG A 11 -9.29 3.43 4.76
N GLU A 12 -8.22 2.63 4.83
CA GLU A 12 -7.94 1.83 6.03
C GLU A 12 -7.67 2.74 7.23
N HIS A 13 -8.27 2.41 8.38
CA HIS A 13 -8.26 3.24 9.59
C HIS A 13 -8.64 4.71 9.36
N ASN A 14 -7.66 5.63 9.47
CA ASN A 14 -7.88 7.07 9.36
C ASN A 14 -7.46 7.66 8.01
N LEU A 15 -7.12 6.81 7.03
CA LEU A 15 -6.82 7.26 5.67
C LEU A 15 -8.07 7.87 5.03
N ARG A 16 -7.88 9.01 4.38
CA ARG A 16 -8.97 9.82 3.82
C ARG A 16 -8.95 9.77 2.30
N ASP A 17 -9.32 8.62 1.75
CA ASP A 17 -9.40 8.41 0.29
C ASP A 17 -8.07 8.70 -0.42
N VAL A 18 -7.00 8.08 0.07
CA VAL A 18 -5.63 8.37 -0.37
C VAL A 18 -5.33 7.67 -1.69
N ASP A 19 -4.91 8.45 -2.68
CA ASP A 19 -4.41 8.00 -3.98
C ASP A 19 -2.89 8.12 -4.03
N LEU A 20 -2.20 7.08 -4.51
CA LEU A 20 -0.75 7.07 -4.70
C LEU A 20 -0.36 6.43 -6.02
N ASP A 21 0.75 6.93 -6.54
CA ASP A 21 1.45 6.39 -7.70
C ASP A 21 2.94 6.33 -7.35
N LEU A 22 3.42 5.13 -7.05
CA LEU A 22 4.75 4.87 -6.50
C LEU A 22 5.62 4.14 -7.54
N PRO A 23 6.88 4.54 -7.77
CA PRO A 23 7.77 3.80 -8.67
C PRO A 23 8.12 2.44 -8.05
N ARG A 24 7.99 1.35 -8.81
CA ARG A 24 8.42 0.03 -8.35
C ARG A 24 9.93 -0.11 -8.42
N ASP A 25 10.45 -1.11 -7.70
CA ASP A 25 11.88 -1.45 -7.66
C ASP A 25 12.77 -0.31 -7.12
N GLN A 26 12.19 0.54 -6.25
CA GLN A 26 12.86 1.63 -5.55
C GLN A 26 12.73 1.45 -4.03
N ILE A 27 13.65 2.04 -3.28
CA ILE A 27 13.53 2.20 -1.83
C ILE A 27 12.67 3.44 -1.55
N ILE A 28 11.46 3.23 -1.07
CA ILE A 28 10.49 4.31 -0.77
C ILE A 28 10.40 4.51 0.75
N CYS A 29 10.44 5.76 1.19
CA CYS A 29 10.26 6.13 2.59
C CYS A 29 8.87 6.71 2.83
N PHE A 30 8.14 6.16 3.81
CA PHE A 30 6.89 6.73 4.32
C PHE A 30 7.20 7.50 5.61
N THR A 31 6.97 8.81 5.60
CA THR A 31 7.31 9.72 6.72
C THR A 31 6.11 10.56 7.15
N GLY A 32 6.22 11.22 8.31
CA GLY A 32 5.15 12.00 8.93
C GLY A 32 4.96 11.72 10.43
N ILE A 33 4.23 12.61 11.11
CA ILE A 33 3.97 12.55 12.57
C ILE A 33 3.32 11.23 13.00
N SER A 34 3.43 10.87 14.29
CA SER A 34 2.68 9.72 14.83
C SER A 34 1.17 9.88 14.58
N GLY A 35 0.48 8.79 14.23
CA GLY A 35 -0.96 8.81 13.92
C GLY A 35 -1.35 9.35 12.53
N SER A 36 -0.40 9.76 11.68
CA SER A 36 -0.70 10.27 10.32
C SER A 36 -1.22 9.23 9.31
N GLY A 37 -1.27 7.94 9.66
CA GLY A 37 -1.72 6.87 8.76
C GLY A 37 -0.61 6.16 7.97
N LYS A 38 0.68 6.43 8.26
CA LYS A 38 1.82 5.76 7.59
C LYS A 38 1.74 4.23 7.67
N SER A 39 1.54 3.69 8.87
CA SER A 39 1.46 2.24 9.08
C SER A 39 0.22 1.66 8.43
N SER A 40 -0.92 2.36 8.51
CA SER A 40 -2.18 1.97 7.86
C SER A 40 -2.02 1.85 6.35
N LEU A 41 -1.24 2.73 5.73
CA LEU A 41 -0.99 2.70 4.31
C LEU A 41 0.06 1.64 3.92
N ALA A 42 1.20 1.59 4.62
CA ALA A 42 2.30 0.68 4.27
C ALA A 42 1.99 -0.78 4.62
N PHE A 43 1.50 -1.03 5.82
CA PHE A 43 1.29 -2.39 6.34
C PHE A 43 -0.15 -2.85 6.11
N ASP A 44 -1.12 -2.11 6.65
CA ASP A 44 -2.52 -2.58 6.69
C ASP A 44 -3.21 -2.51 5.32
N THR A 45 -2.71 -1.66 4.41
CA THR A 45 -3.20 -1.56 3.04
C THR A 45 -2.27 -2.26 2.04
N ILE A 46 -1.07 -1.73 1.79
CA ILE A 46 -0.21 -2.19 0.68
C ILE A 46 0.31 -3.60 0.93
N TYR A 47 0.93 -3.85 2.09
CA TYR A 47 1.49 -5.17 2.40
C TYR A 47 0.41 -6.23 2.54
N ALA A 48 -0.65 -5.97 3.31
CA ALA A 48 -1.73 -6.93 3.53
C ALA A 48 -2.39 -7.36 2.20
N GLU A 49 -2.70 -6.43 1.30
CA GLU A 49 -3.26 -6.75 -0.02
C GLU A 49 -2.27 -7.48 -0.93
N GLY A 50 -1.00 -7.09 -0.91
CA GLY A 50 0.04 -7.78 -1.66
C GLY A 50 0.16 -9.24 -1.22
N GLN A 51 0.18 -9.48 0.09
CA GLN A 51 0.24 -10.82 0.66
C GLN A 51 -1.02 -11.63 0.31
N ARG A 52 -2.22 -11.07 0.50
CA ARG A 52 -3.49 -11.75 0.21
C ARG A 52 -3.55 -12.23 -1.23
N ARG A 53 -3.27 -11.35 -2.19
CA ARG A 53 -3.29 -11.69 -3.63
C ARG A 53 -2.23 -12.71 -4.01
N TYR A 54 -1.05 -12.62 -3.39
CA TYR A 54 0.00 -13.62 -3.62
C TYR A 54 -0.44 -15.01 -3.14
N VAL A 55 -0.99 -15.12 -1.94
CA VAL A 55 -1.48 -16.39 -1.40
C VAL A 55 -2.64 -16.95 -2.24
N GLU A 56 -3.57 -16.10 -2.66
CA GLU A 56 -4.66 -16.48 -3.56
C GLU A 56 -4.14 -17.04 -4.89
N SER A 57 -3.06 -16.44 -5.43
CA SER A 57 -2.45 -16.91 -6.68
C SER A 57 -1.77 -18.28 -6.59
N LEU A 58 -1.44 -18.73 -5.37
CA LEU A 58 -0.82 -20.03 -5.12
C LEU A 58 -1.83 -21.16 -4.85
N SER A 59 -3.10 -20.81 -4.65
CA SER A 59 -4.16 -21.76 -4.31
C SER A 59 -5.00 -22.16 -5.53
N ALA A 60 -4.56 -21.79 -6.74
CA ALA A 60 -5.19 -22.09 -8.03
C ALA A 60 -4.61 -23.36 -8.68
#